data_AF-A0A6S7LPH8-F1
#
_entry.id   AF-A0A6S7LPH8-F1
#
_cell.length_a   1.000
_cell.length_b   1.000
_cell.length_c   1.000
_cell.angle_alpha   90.00
_cell.angle_beta   90.00
_cell.angle_gamma   90.00
#
_symmetry.space_group_name_H-M   'P 1'
#
loop_
_entity.id
_entity.type
_entity.pdbx_description
1 polymer ?
#
loop_
_entity_poly.entity_id
_entity_poly.type
_entity_poly.pdbx_seq_one_letter_code
_entity_poly.pdbx_strand_id
1 'polypeptide(L)'
;MGSNGLDPDSARSASCPRDIAELFNDHFSSIVSGSDKTAQTDNPSSPTDSNLSELILSPDDVLAALLSLDTNKATGPDEIPPRILKECAHQIAPSLYLLFNQSLRHGSLPEEWKLANIIPIHKKGDISNVENY
;
A
#
# COMPACT_ATOMS: atom_id res chain seq x y z
N MET A 1 46.31 12.17 16.01
CA MET A 1 45.47 11.37 16.93
C MET A 1 44.13 12.08 17.03
N GLY A 2 43.05 11.39 16.66
CA GLY A 2 41.70 11.95 16.59
C GLY A 2 40.99 11.58 15.29
N SER A 3 40.91 10.28 15.00
CA SER A 3 40.03 9.73 13.96
C SER A 3 38.59 9.81 14.46
N ASN A 4 37.79 10.74 13.92
CA ASN A 4 36.33 10.69 14.02
C ASN A 4 35.84 9.58 13.08
N GLY A 5 35.92 8.34 13.55
CA GLY A 5 35.15 7.25 12.98
C GLY A 5 33.68 7.51 13.32
N LEU A 6 32.89 7.85 12.30
CA LEU A 6 31.45 7.70 12.37
C LEU A 6 31.19 6.20 12.49
N ASP A 7 30.66 5.77 13.64
CA ASP A 7 30.15 4.42 13.82
C ASP A 7 29.08 4.16 12.75
N PRO A 8 29.24 3.14 11.89
CA PRO A 8 28.25 2.79 10.88
C PRO A 8 26.99 2.14 11.49
N ASP A 9 26.97 1.97 12.82
CA ASP A 9 25.96 1.24 13.58
C ASP A 9 25.32 2.08 14.69
N SER A 10 25.41 3.41 14.59
CA SER A 10 24.51 4.27 15.37
C SER A 10 23.10 4.04 14.85
N ALA A 11 22.41 3.05 15.43
CA ALA A 11 21.00 2.77 15.22
C ALA A 11 20.27 4.12 15.09
N ARG A 12 19.66 4.37 13.93
CA ARG A 12 18.91 5.61 13.68
C ARG A 12 17.76 5.63 14.69
N SER A 13 17.98 6.26 15.83
CA SER A 13 16.97 6.45 16.86
C SER A 13 16.21 7.72 16.54
N ALA A 14 14.89 7.64 16.55
CA ALA A 14 14.00 8.79 16.36
C ALA A 14 13.22 9.07 17.65
N SER A 15 13.05 10.35 17.99
CA SER A 15 12.41 10.76 19.24
C SER A 15 11.18 11.66 19.06
N CYS A 16 10.96 12.22 17.86
CA CYS A 16 9.75 12.97 17.55
C CYS A 16 8.87 12.23 16.52
N PRO A 17 7.55 12.49 16.48
CA PRO A 17 6.63 11.72 15.62
C PRO A 17 6.99 11.72 14.13
N ARG A 18 7.52 12.84 13.62
CA ARG A 18 7.97 12.94 12.23
C ARG A 18 9.16 12.03 11.96
N ASP A 19 10.21 12.14 12.75
CA ASP A 19 11.43 11.36 12.57
C ASP A 19 11.14 9.86 12.72
N ILE A 20 10.19 9.48 13.59
CA ILE A 20 9.73 8.09 13.74
C ILE A 20 9.04 7.64 12.45
N ALA A 21 8.13 8.44 11.90
CA ALA A 21 7.45 8.11 10.65
C ALA A 21 8.43 8.01 9.46
N GLU A 22 9.39 8.93 9.37
CA GLU A 22 10.46 8.91 8.37
C GLU A 22 11.35 7.67 8.52
N LEU A 23 11.71 7.28 9.75
CA LEU A 23 12.47 6.06 10.02
C LEU A 23 11.74 4.80 9.52
N PHE A 24 10.43 4.69 9.80
CA PHE A 24 9.61 3.59 9.28
C PHE A 24 9.50 3.62 7.75
N ASN A 25 9.28 4.80 7.18
CA ASN A 25 9.18 4.96 5.73
C ASN A 25 10.46 4.53 5.01
N ASP A 26 11.63 4.95 5.51
CA ASP A 26 12.93 4.56 4.97
C ASP A 26 13.13 3.03 5.05
N HIS A 27 12.78 2.43 6.19
CA HIS A 27 12.91 0.99 6.40
C HIS A 27 12.01 0.19 5.43
N PHE A 28 10.72 0.50 5.37
CA PHE A 28 9.79 -0.21 4.48
C PHE A 28 10.14 -0.02 3.00
N SER A 29 10.55 1.20 2.61
CA SER A 29 10.99 1.48 1.23
C SER A 29 12.24 0.67 0.84
N SER A 30 13.18 0.49 1.77
CA SER A 30 14.39 -0.31 1.57
C SER A 30 14.06 -1.79 1.37
N ILE A 31 13.12 -2.36 2.12
CA ILE A 31 12.71 -3.76 1.95
C ILE A 31 12.11 -3.97 0.56
N VAL A 32 11.19 -3.09 0.14
CA VAL A 32 10.55 -3.18 -1.17
C VAL A 32 11.58 -3.09 -2.29
N SER A 33 12.51 -2.14 -2.20
CA SER A 33 13.56 -1.94 -3.21
C SER A 33 14.63 -3.05 -3.21
N GLY A 34 14.86 -3.69 -2.07
CA GLY A 34 15.83 -4.78 -1.93
C GLY A 34 15.33 -6.15 -2.40
N SER A 35 14.00 -6.31 -2.51
CA SER A 35 13.34 -7.57 -2.87
C SER A 35 13.45 -7.94 -4.35
N ASP A 36 13.86 -7.00 -5.21
CA ASP A 36 13.98 -7.24 -6.67
C ASP A 36 15.32 -7.83 -7.12
N LYS A 37 16.22 -8.20 -6.20
CA LYS A 37 17.54 -8.75 -6.58
C LYS A 37 17.55 -10.25 -6.92
N THR A 38 16.43 -10.96 -6.80
CA THR A 38 16.31 -12.38 -7.22
C THR A 38 15.41 -12.63 -8.42
N ALA A 39 14.87 -11.59 -9.05
CA ALA A 39 14.33 -11.72 -10.41
C ALA A 39 15.51 -11.65 -11.39
N GLN A 40 16.12 -12.81 -11.64
CA GLN A 40 16.98 -13.01 -12.79
C GLN A 40 16.22 -12.51 -14.03
N THR A 41 16.76 -11.48 -14.68
CA THR A 41 16.24 -10.94 -15.94
C THR A 41 16.52 -11.96 -17.04
N ASP A 42 15.67 -12.98 -17.11
CA ASP A 42 15.47 -13.68 -18.38
C ASP A 42 14.91 -12.64 -19.34
N ASN A 43 15.64 -12.44 -20.45
CA ASN A 43 15.36 -11.53 -21.55
C ASN A 43 13.86 -11.18 -21.70
N PRO A 44 13.47 -9.89 -21.76
CA PRO A 44 12.08 -9.50 -22.01
C PRO A 44 11.77 -9.69 -23.50
N SER A 45 11.76 -10.92 -24.00
CA SER A 45 11.22 -11.27 -25.30
C SER A 45 9.74 -11.68 -25.13
N SER A 46 8.94 -10.71 -24.71
CA SER A 46 7.55 -10.43 -25.10
C SER A 46 6.93 -9.55 -24.02
N PRO A 47 6.59 -8.27 -24.32
CA PRO A 47 5.62 -7.59 -23.49
C PRO A 47 4.32 -8.37 -23.64
N THR A 48 3.86 -9.05 -22.60
CA THR A 48 2.44 -9.34 -22.50
C THR A 48 1.74 -7.98 -22.48
N ASP A 49 1.13 -7.62 -23.61
CA ASP A 49 0.35 -6.40 -23.88
C ASP A 49 -0.92 -6.31 -22.99
N SER A 50 -0.81 -6.58 -21.69
CA SER A 50 -1.93 -6.43 -20.76
C SER A 50 -2.04 -4.96 -20.39
N ASN A 51 -2.62 -4.18 -21.29
CA ASN A 51 -2.93 -2.78 -21.03
C ASN A 51 -4.13 -2.70 -20.07
N LEU A 52 -3.97 -2.01 -18.93
CA LEU A 52 -5.04 -1.79 -17.95
C LEU A 52 -6.30 -1.15 -18.55
N SER A 53 -6.18 -0.43 -19.68
CA SER A 53 -7.31 0.16 -20.39
C SER A 53 -8.22 -0.86 -21.11
N GLU A 54 -7.75 -2.10 -21.32
CA GLU A 54 -8.56 -3.18 -21.90
C GLU A 54 -9.41 -3.91 -20.84
N LEU A 55 -9.11 -3.71 -19.54
CA LEU A 55 -9.90 -4.29 -18.47
C LEU A 55 -11.22 -3.52 -18.33
N ILE A 56 -12.33 -4.22 -18.60
CA ILE A 56 -13.68 -3.69 -18.41
C ILE A 56 -14.33 -4.48 -17.28
N LEU A 57 -14.56 -3.81 -16.16
CA LEU A 57 -15.32 -4.36 -15.04
C LEU A 57 -16.80 -4.34 -15.38
N SER A 58 -17.56 -5.33 -14.93
CA SER A 58 -19.02 -5.28 -14.90
C SER A 58 -19.53 -4.75 -13.55
N PRO A 59 -20.80 -4.29 -13.45
CA PRO A 59 -21.40 -3.94 -12.17
C PRO A 59 -21.40 -5.11 -11.18
N ASP A 60 -21.53 -6.34 -11.66
CA ASP A 60 -21.54 -7.55 -10.84
C ASP A 60 -20.16 -7.84 -10.24
N ASP A 61 -19.07 -7.56 -10.97
CA ASP A 61 -17.70 -7.68 -10.44
C ASP A 61 -17.50 -6.75 -9.23
N VAL A 62 -17.96 -5.50 -9.36
CA VAL A 62 -17.88 -4.51 -8.29
C VAL A 62 -18.75 -4.88 -7.10
N LEU A 63 -19.99 -5.33 -7.36
CA LEU A 63 -20.89 -5.78 -6.31
C LEU A 63 -20.31 -6.99 -5.56
N ALA A 64 -19.80 -7.98 -6.29
CA ALA A 64 -19.16 -9.16 -5.70
C ALA A 64 -17.95 -8.77 -4.83
N ALA A 65 -17.12 -7.84 -5.30
CA ALA A 65 -16.00 -7.30 -4.53
C ALA A 65 -16.48 -6.63 -3.23
N LEU A 66 -17.48 -5.75 -3.29
CA LEU A 66 -18.06 -5.08 -2.11
C LEU A 66 -18.66 -6.07 -1.11
N LEU A 67 -19.38 -7.09 -1.59
CA LEU A 67 -19.96 -8.14 -0.73
C LEU A 67 -18.89 -9.08 -0.14
N SER A 68 -17.72 -9.17 -0.76
CA SER A 68 -16.60 -9.96 -0.25
C SER A 68 -15.79 -9.26 0.84
N LEU A 69 -16.00 -7.96 1.09
CA LEU A 69 -15.26 -7.19 2.09
C LEU A 69 -15.34 -7.84 3.49
N ASP A 70 -14.18 -7.92 4.14
CA ASP A 70 -14.07 -8.27 5.56
C ASP A 70 -14.36 -7.03 6.41
N THR A 71 -15.46 -7.08 7.15
CA THR A 71 -15.96 -5.96 7.95
C THR A 71 -15.13 -5.67 9.19
N ASN A 72 -14.16 -6.52 9.52
CA ASN A 72 -13.23 -6.33 10.64
C ASN A 72 -11.92 -5.64 10.24
N LYS A 73 -11.73 -5.33 8.95
CA LYS A 73 -10.54 -4.61 8.48
C LYS A 73 -10.56 -3.15 8.93
N ALA A 74 -9.35 -2.61 9.08
CA ALA A 74 -9.16 -1.22 9.45
C ALA A 74 -9.74 -0.27 8.38
N THR A 75 -10.23 0.87 8.86
CA THR A 75 -10.71 1.95 8.02
C THR A 75 -9.55 2.69 7.35
N GLY A 76 -9.75 3.13 6.11
CA GLY A 76 -8.78 3.95 5.39
C GLY A 76 -8.69 5.39 5.92
N PRO A 77 -7.88 6.24 5.27
CA PRO A 77 -7.80 7.68 5.58
C PRO A 77 -9.12 8.43 5.35
N ASP A 78 -10.06 7.85 4.61
CA ASP A 78 -11.39 8.40 4.32
C ASP A 78 -12.40 8.21 5.46
N GLU A 79 -12.02 7.49 6.52
CA GLU A 79 -12.86 7.18 7.67
C GLU A 79 -14.14 6.37 7.33
N ILE A 80 -14.21 5.73 6.15
CA ILE A 80 -15.35 4.89 5.74
C ILE A 80 -15.10 3.41 6.08
N PRO A 81 -15.83 2.82 7.05
CA PRO A 81 -15.60 1.43 7.42
C PRO A 81 -16.01 0.46 6.31
N PRO A 82 -15.32 -0.68 6.14
CA PRO A 82 -15.70 -1.72 5.17
C PRO A 82 -17.13 -2.24 5.37
N ARG A 83 -17.63 -2.20 6.62
CA ARG A 83 -19.03 -2.51 6.96
C ARG A 83 -20.02 -1.65 6.18
N ILE A 84 -19.80 -0.34 6.12
CA ILE A 84 -20.72 0.58 5.44
C ILE A 84 -20.70 0.30 3.94
N LEU A 85 -19.52 0.09 3.35
CA LEU A 85 -19.38 -0.27 1.94
C LEU A 85 -20.12 -1.56 1.59
N LYS A 86 -20.03 -2.57 2.47
CA LYS A 86 -20.71 -3.86 2.30
C LYS A 86 -22.22 -3.77 2.46
N GLU A 87 -22.70 -3.05 3.48
CA GLU A 87 -24.13 -2.88 3.73
C GLU A 87 -24.82 -2.03 2.65
N CYS A 88 -24.10 -1.06 2.08
CA CYS A 88 -24.58 -0.21 0.98
C CYS A 88 -24.21 -0.73 -0.42
N ALA A 89 -23.69 -1.96 -0.54
CA ALA A 89 -23.06 -2.45 -1.77
C ALA A 89 -23.97 -2.34 -3.00
N HIS A 90 -25.24 -2.72 -2.87
CA HIS A 90 -26.21 -2.65 -3.97
C HIS A 90 -26.46 -1.23 -4.47
N GLN A 91 -26.40 -0.24 -3.58
CA GLN A 91 -26.66 1.17 -3.91
C GLN A 91 -25.43 1.84 -4.53
N ILE A 92 -24.22 1.49 -4.05
CA ILE A 92 -22.98 2.17 -4.48
C ILE A 92 -22.27 1.47 -5.65
N ALA A 93 -22.51 0.18 -5.87
CA ALA A 93 -21.85 -0.59 -6.94
C ALA A 93 -21.97 0.06 -8.33
N PRO A 94 -23.14 0.58 -8.77
CA PRO A 94 -23.25 1.22 -10.09
C PRO A 94 -22.34 2.45 -10.25
N SER A 95 -22.25 3.28 -9.20
CA SER A 95 -21.40 4.48 -9.20
C SER A 95 -19.92 4.11 -9.20
N LEU A 96 -19.52 3.14 -8.38
CA LEU A 96 -18.15 2.66 -8.30
C LEU A 96 -17.71 1.95 -9.59
N TYR A 97 -18.59 1.19 -10.24
CA TYR A 97 -18.35 0.59 -11.56
C TYR A 97 -17.98 1.64 -12.61
N LEU A 98 -18.74 2.73 -12.70
CA LEU A 98 -18.44 3.82 -13.64
C LEU A 98 -17.09 4.47 -13.33
N LEU A 99 -16.83 4.74 -12.05
CA LEU A 99 -15.59 5.37 -11.60
C LEU A 99 -14.37 4.48 -11.85
N PHE A 100 -14.43 3.19 -11.50
CA PHE A 100 -13.33 2.26 -11.70
C PHE A 100 -13.00 2.08 -13.18
N ASN A 101 -13.99 1.88 -14.04
CA ASN A 101 -13.75 1.77 -15.48
C ASN A 101 -13.19 3.05 -16.07
N GLN A 102 -13.63 4.23 -15.60
CA GLN A 102 -13.02 5.50 -16.02
C GLN A 102 -11.56 5.58 -15.59
N SER A 103 -11.24 5.20 -14.35
CA SER A 103 -9.88 5.18 -13.83
C SER A 103 -8.97 4.22 -14.60
N LEU A 104 -9.46 3.00 -14.90
CA LEU A 104 -8.73 2.00 -15.70
C LEU A 104 -8.47 2.49 -17.13
N ARG A 105 -9.48 3.06 -17.79
CA ARG A 105 -9.37 3.56 -19.17
C ARG A 105 -8.34 4.69 -19.32
N HIS A 106 -8.24 5.56 -18.33
CA HIS A 106 -7.30 6.70 -18.36
C HIS A 106 -5.98 6.41 -17.65
N GLY A 107 -5.84 5.25 -17.01
CA GLY A 107 -4.68 4.91 -16.20
C GLY A 107 -4.46 5.85 -15.01
N SER A 108 -5.54 6.44 -14.48
CA SER A 108 -5.49 7.48 -13.44
C SER A 108 -6.38 7.12 -12.27
N LEU A 109 -5.84 7.17 -11.05
CA LEU A 109 -6.60 6.97 -9.82
C LEU A 109 -6.80 8.31 -9.09
N PRO A 110 -7.91 8.48 -8.35
CA PRO A 110 -8.07 9.57 -7.39
C PRO A 110 -6.87 9.63 -6.43
N GLU A 111 -6.46 10.85 -6.05
CA GLU A 111 -5.32 11.03 -5.14
C GLU A 111 -5.60 10.41 -3.77
N GLU A 112 -6.86 10.49 -3.31
CA GLU A 112 -7.31 9.92 -2.05
C GLU A 112 -7.10 8.40 -2.00
N TRP A 113 -7.17 7.70 -3.13
CA TRP A 113 -6.97 6.24 -3.19
C TRP A 113 -5.50 5.84 -3.15
N LYS A 114 -4.58 6.79 -3.34
CA LYS A 114 -3.13 6.56 -3.24
C LYS A 114 -2.62 6.76 -1.81
N LEU A 115 -3.49 7.20 -0.90
CA LEU A 115 -3.17 7.42 0.50
C LEU A 115 -3.51 6.17 1.33
N ALA A 116 -2.67 5.84 2.29
CA ALA A 116 -2.91 4.77 3.25
C ALA A 116 -2.35 5.14 4.62
N ASN A 117 -3.03 4.70 5.67
CA ASN A 117 -2.54 4.81 7.04
C ASN A 117 -1.64 3.62 7.35
N ILE A 118 -0.35 3.87 7.58
CA ILE A 118 0.61 2.85 8.00
C ILE A 118 0.70 2.88 9.53
N ILE A 119 0.30 1.77 10.15
CA ILE A 119 0.41 1.58 11.60
C ILE A 119 1.42 0.45 11.84
N PRO A 120 2.64 0.75 12.30
CA PRO A 120 3.60 -0.27 12.67
C PRO A 120 3.08 -1.12 13.83
N ILE A 121 3.09 -2.44 13.68
CA ILE A 121 2.65 -3.39 14.72
C ILE A 121 3.90 -4.09 15.26
N HIS A 122 4.23 -3.83 16.52
CA HIS A 122 5.38 -4.48 17.16
C HIS A 122 5.20 -6.00 17.17
N LYS A 123 6.22 -6.72 16.69
CA LYS A 123 6.22 -8.18 16.63
C LYS A 123 6.88 -8.78 17.87
N LYS A 124 8.17 -8.50 18.09
CA LYS A 124 8.99 -9.03 19.20
C LYS A 124 10.34 -8.31 19.30
N GLY A 125 11.03 -8.41 20.43
CA GLY A 125 12.34 -7.80 20.62
C GLY A 125 12.27 -6.36 21.10
N ASP A 126 13.33 -5.58 20.88
CA ASP A 126 13.41 -4.18 21.30
C ASP A 126 12.40 -3.31 20.54
N ILE A 127 11.56 -2.59 21.27
CA ILE A 127 10.55 -1.65 20.76
C ILE A 127 11.18 -0.42 20.10
N SER A 128 12.45 -0.12 20.39
CA SER A 128 13.15 1.01 19.78
C SER A 128 13.75 0.70 18.40
N ASN A 129 13.79 -0.57 18.01
CA ASN A 129 14.32 -1.00 16.71
C ASN A 129 13.19 -1.18 15.68
N VAL A 130 13.27 -0.44 14.57
CA VAL A 130 12.31 -0.46 13.46
C VAL A 130 12.15 -1.84 12.80
N GLU A 131 13.18 -2.69 12.83
CA GLU A 131 13.16 -4.04 12.24
C GLU A 131 12.26 -5.02 13.02
N ASN A 132 11.87 -4.66 14.25
CA ASN A 132 11.05 -5.48 15.14
C ASN A 132 9.53 -5.25 14.98
N TYR A 133 9.14 -4.49 13.97
CA TYR A 133 7.75 -4.18 13.58
C TYR A 133 7.40 -4.84 12.24
#